data_AF-A0A7V3ND15-F1
#
_entry.id   AF-A0A7V3ND15-F1
#
_cell.length_a   1.000
_cell.length_b   1.000
_cell.length_c   1.000
_cell.angle_alpha   90.00
_cell.angle_beta   90.00
_cell.angle_gamma   90.00
#
_symmetry.space_group_name_H-M   'P 1'
#
loop_
_entity.id
_entity.type
_entity.pdbx_description
1 polymer ?
#
loop_
_entity_poly.entity_id
_entity_poly.type
_entity_poly.pdbx_seq_one_letter_code
_entity_poly.pdbx_strand_id
1 'polypeptide(L)'
;MGKMKQNGIGLICFTIDTQDFFLKNLIENARTEAQKAYAYGYATHIATDLIGHGYVNQIVGGPYRTHVQRHSLVEYFIDAWVFREYYHGDVSLELLEKMNLPENLPDDVIDLIYNAFIKTYSDKKHPQLLSGGFLTKEQIKETYKLFKRVTELMEVRIEKPKEPFSNVMEILQDALEGFKPPPPPPNKDVDICWEALLLGLTEGSRDCWEKIVDAIEDYLEWLGDLLKWTFETLIDLLDFILTALTAIPVSILMAILYGIQLLLYNILISLREALAFSALTYPPLETLDSTGGLYLVHPYHCEFPKNTYPQIHSCLQNCLQCPSKGSEKPLTIPSLYNETSTPKSFIEELPLNLKILDMYAKAATPEETRKLYLATRAVAANIEEWKNIGNAIDLSVWIISNSKDPLIATNWNLDSDRGYAYKQ
;
A
#
# COMPACT_ATOMS: atom_id res chain seq x y z
N MET A 1 24.82 17.05 32.16
CA MET A 1 25.17 15.61 32.06
C MET A 1 24.02 14.81 32.69
N GLY A 2 22.88 14.75 32.00
CA GLY A 2 21.63 14.19 32.52
C GLY A 2 21.14 13.08 31.60
N LYS A 3 21.01 11.87 32.15
CA LYS A 3 20.49 10.68 31.48
C LYS A 3 19.01 10.88 31.13
N MET A 4 18.67 11.02 29.86
CA MET A 4 17.30 10.78 29.38
C MET A 4 17.14 9.29 29.13
N LYS A 5 16.29 8.67 29.95
CA LYS A 5 15.80 7.31 29.80
C LYS A 5 15.00 7.23 28.49
N GLN A 6 15.48 6.43 27.54
CA GLN A 6 14.67 5.93 26.44
C GLN A 6 13.62 4.97 27.04
N ASN A 7 12.43 5.49 27.31
CA ASN A 7 11.26 4.67 27.55
C ASN A 7 10.81 4.14 26.19
N GLY A 8 11.30 2.94 25.84
CA GLY A 8 10.84 2.18 24.69
C GLY A 8 9.37 1.80 24.88
N ILE A 9 8.50 2.55 24.24
CA ILE A 9 7.11 2.16 24.00
C ILE A 9 7.18 1.22 22.80
N GLY A 10 7.16 -0.08 23.09
CA GLY A 10 7.23 -1.14 22.09
C GLY A 10 6.05 -1.06 21.15
N LEU A 11 6.36 -0.93 19.87
CA LEU A 11 5.43 -1.16 18.78
C LEU A 11 4.82 -2.55 18.92
N ILE A 12 3.58 -2.67 18.43
CA ILE A 12 2.97 -3.93 18.00
C ILE A 12 3.75 -4.39 16.75
N CYS A 13 5.01 -4.75 16.93
CA CYS A 13 5.62 -5.82 16.19
C CYS A 13 5.30 -7.05 17.01
N PHE A 14 4.56 -8.01 16.47
CA PHE A 14 4.79 -9.38 16.90
C PHE A 14 6.29 -9.58 16.85
N THR A 15 6.87 -10.08 17.94
CA THR A 15 8.29 -10.43 17.95
C THR A 15 8.58 -11.19 16.67
N ILE A 16 9.50 -10.63 15.86
CA ILE A 16 9.89 -11.06 14.51
C ILE A 16 10.48 -12.49 14.51
N ASP A 17 10.41 -13.20 15.64
CA ASP A 17 10.82 -14.57 15.90
C ASP A 17 9.75 -15.65 15.61
N THR A 18 8.54 -15.27 15.16
CA THR A 18 7.37 -16.14 15.40
C THR A 18 6.21 -16.14 14.39
N GLN A 19 6.25 -15.36 13.31
CA GLN A 19 5.10 -15.21 12.38
C GLN A 19 4.75 -16.53 11.65
N ASP A 20 5.70 -17.41 11.35
CA ASP A 20 5.43 -18.57 10.48
C ASP A 20 4.96 -19.82 11.21
N PHE A 21 5.14 -19.84 12.53
CA PHE A 21 4.41 -20.79 13.37
C PHE A 21 2.91 -20.48 13.38
N PHE A 22 2.51 -19.23 13.12
CA PHE A 22 1.11 -18.88 12.99
C PHE A 22 0.51 -19.47 11.72
N LEU A 23 1.16 -19.33 10.56
CA LEU A 23 0.70 -19.98 9.32
C LEU A 23 0.58 -21.51 9.49
N LYS A 24 1.61 -22.15 10.07
CA LYS A 24 1.55 -23.59 10.37
C LYS A 24 0.36 -23.94 11.25
N ASN A 25 0.13 -23.19 12.32
CA ASN A 25 -0.99 -23.42 13.23
C ASN A 25 -2.35 -23.16 12.56
N LEU A 26 -2.46 -22.19 11.65
CA LEU A 26 -3.68 -21.97 10.86
C LEU A 26 -3.96 -23.20 9.98
N ILE A 27 -2.98 -23.67 9.21
CA ILE A 27 -3.18 -24.81 8.31
C ILE A 27 -3.48 -26.10 9.10
N GLU A 28 -2.73 -26.36 10.19
CA GLU A 28 -2.94 -27.55 11.03
C GLU A 28 -4.29 -27.56 11.75
N ASN A 29 -4.87 -26.40 12.05
CA ASN A 29 -6.13 -26.29 12.78
C ASN A 29 -7.35 -26.11 11.87
N ALA A 30 -7.16 -25.77 10.58
CA ALA A 30 -8.26 -25.62 9.64
C ALA A 30 -8.97 -26.97 9.37
N ARG A 31 -10.30 -26.99 9.49
CA ARG A 31 -11.15 -28.17 9.31
C ARG A 31 -12.23 -27.93 8.25
N THR A 32 -12.87 -26.77 8.28
CA THR A 32 -13.90 -26.37 7.31
C THR A 32 -13.29 -25.75 6.06
N GLU A 33 -14.06 -25.67 4.98
CA GLU A 33 -13.59 -25.02 3.74
C GLU A 33 -13.32 -23.52 3.94
N ALA A 34 -14.13 -22.83 4.76
CA ALA A 34 -13.90 -21.42 5.10
C ALA A 34 -12.59 -21.23 5.88
N GLN A 35 -12.31 -22.11 6.84
CA GLN A 35 -11.05 -22.11 7.59
C GLN A 35 -9.84 -22.38 6.69
N LYS A 36 -9.94 -23.33 5.75
CA LYS A 36 -8.87 -23.61 4.78
C LYS A 36 -8.67 -22.43 3.83
N ALA A 37 -9.74 -21.83 3.32
CA ALA A 37 -9.66 -20.65 2.47
C ALA A 37 -8.93 -19.50 3.16
N TYR A 38 -9.24 -19.23 4.44
CA TYR A 38 -8.51 -18.23 5.23
C TYR A 38 -7.04 -18.60 5.41
N ALA A 39 -6.73 -19.84 5.80
CA ALA A 39 -5.36 -20.30 6.02
C ALA A 39 -4.52 -20.24 4.74
N TYR A 40 -5.08 -20.61 3.59
CA TYR A 40 -4.39 -20.53 2.30
C TYR A 40 -4.28 -19.10 1.78
N GLY A 41 -5.27 -18.24 2.00
CA GLY A 41 -5.14 -16.81 1.72
C GLY A 41 -4.04 -16.15 2.56
N TYR A 42 -3.89 -16.55 3.83
CA TYR A 42 -2.76 -16.11 4.65
C TYR A 42 -1.42 -16.69 4.13
N ALA A 43 -1.40 -17.92 3.63
CA ALA A 43 -0.22 -18.51 3.01
C ALA A 43 0.25 -17.73 1.78
N THR A 44 -0.68 -17.26 0.94
CA THR A 44 -0.34 -16.44 -0.23
C THR A 44 0.21 -15.08 0.19
N HIS A 45 -0.31 -14.48 1.27
CA HIS A 45 0.26 -13.25 1.84
C HIS A 45 1.71 -13.44 2.29
N ILE A 46 2.01 -14.50 3.05
CA ILE A 46 3.40 -14.81 3.46
C ILE A 46 4.33 -14.96 2.24
N ALA A 47 3.88 -15.65 1.20
CA ALA A 47 4.64 -15.82 -0.03
C ALA A 47 4.90 -14.49 -0.76
N THR A 48 3.86 -13.66 -0.87
CA THR A 48 3.96 -12.34 -1.50
C THR A 48 4.89 -11.43 -0.72
N ASP A 49 4.77 -11.33 0.59
CA ASP A 49 5.61 -10.45 1.40
C ASP A 49 7.09 -10.88 1.37
N LEU A 50 7.36 -12.20 1.52
CA LEU A 50 8.73 -12.73 1.49
C LEU A 50 9.49 -12.37 0.20
N ILE A 51 8.78 -12.35 -0.92
CA ILE A 51 9.35 -12.10 -2.26
C ILE A 51 9.25 -10.62 -2.66
N GLY A 52 8.14 -9.99 -2.32
CA GLY A 52 7.73 -8.65 -2.75
C GLY A 52 8.32 -7.53 -1.92
N HIS A 53 8.50 -7.69 -0.60
CA HIS A 53 9.05 -6.61 0.21
C HIS A 53 10.49 -6.25 -0.17
N GLY A 54 11.28 -7.19 -0.69
CA GLY A 54 12.58 -6.87 -1.29
C GLY A 54 12.45 -5.88 -2.46
N TYR A 55 11.43 -6.05 -3.32
CA TYR A 55 11.13 -5.16 -4.45
C TYR A 55 10.69 -3.78 -3.95
N VAL A 56 9.70 -3.75 -3.04
CA VAL A 56 9.19 -2.52 -2.43
C VAL A 56 10.31 -1.76 -1.72
N ASN A 57 11.13 -2.43 -0.91
CA ASN A 57 12.24 -1.83 -0.18
C ASN A 57 13.32 -1.24 -1.11
N GLN A 58 13.44 -1.72 -2.36
CA GLN A 58 14.34 -1.13 -3.35
C GLN A 58 13.83 0.22 -3.86
N ILE A 59 12.52 0.39 -4.01
CA ILE A 59 11.87 1.67 -4.38
C ILE A 59 11.83 2.62 -3.18
N VAL A 60 11.54 2.09 -1.99
CA VAL A 60 11.38 2.86 -0.75
C VAL A 60 12.74 3.35 -0.22
N GLY A 61 13.76 2.49 -0.24
CA GLY A 61 15.10 2.76 0.30
C GLY A 61 15.32 2.33 1.75
N GLY A 62 14.28 1.86 2.42
CA GLY A 62 14.32 1.35 3.78
C GLY A 62 13.13 0.44 4.07
N PRO A 63 13.13 -0.25 5.22
CA PRO A 63 12.06 -1.17 5.57
C PRO A 63 10.84 -0.44 6.14
N TYR A 64 9.72 -1.16 6.17
CA TYR A 64 8.43 -0.65 6.63
C TYR A 64 8.54 0.08 7.97
N ARG A 65 9.19 -0.51 8.99
CA ARG A 65 9.34 0.08 10.34
C ARG A 65 9.95 1.48 10.41
N THR A 66 10.67 1.93 9.38
CA THR A 66 11.26 3.28 9.33
C THR A 66 10.69 4.14 8.21
N HIS A 67 9.91 3.57 7.29
CA HIS A 67 9.43 4.24 6.07
C HIS A 67 7.93 4.00 5.81
N VAL A 68 7.14 3.83 6.87
CA VAL A 68 5.75 3.38 6.79
C VAL A 68 4.93 4.10 5.71
N GLN A 69 4.89 5.44 5.71
CA GLN A 69 4.09 6.19 4.74
C GLN A 69 4.55 5.97 3.29
N ARG A 70 5.87 6.02 3.03
CA ARG A 70 6.41 5.77 1.68
C ARG A 70 6.20 4.33 1.24
N HIS A 71 6.22 3.40 2.19
CA HIS A 71 5.99 1.98 1.93
C HIS A 71 4.54 1.76 1.50
N SER A 72 3.56 2.25 2.27
CA SER A 72 2.14 2.24 1.87
C SER A 72 1.89 2.94 0.54
N LEU A 73 2.57 4.06 0.27
CA LEU A 73 2.48 4.76 -1.02
C LEU A 73 2.90 3.84 -2.18
N VAL A 74 4.09 3.26 -2.08
CA VAL A 74 4.63 2.37 -3.13
C VAL A 74 3.73 1.16 -3.32
N GLU A 75 3.26 0.54 -2.24
CA GLU A 75 2.35 -0.60 -2.28
C GLU A 75 1.03 -0.25 -2.96
N TYR A 76 0.40 0.89 -2.65
CA TYR A 76 -0.83 1.30 -3.32
C TYR A 76 -0.67 1.52 -4.83
N PHE A 77 0.47 2.06 -5.26
CA PHE A 77 0.77 2.22 -6.68
C PHE A 77 1.05 0.87 -7.37
N ILE A 78 1.75 -0.04 -6.70
CA ILE A 78 1.96 -1.41 -7.19
C ILE A 78 0.63 -2.16 -7.29
N ASP A 79 -0.22 -2.11 -6.26
CA ASP A 79 -1.53 -2.74 -6.25
C ASP A 79 -2.42 -2.24 -7.38
N ALA A 80 -2.50 -0.92 -7.56
CA ALA A 80 -3.25 -0.31 -8.66
C ALA A 80 -2.68 -0.72 -10.04
N TRP A 81 -1.36 -0.76 -10.18
CA TRP A 81 -0.70 -1.24 -11.40
C TRP A 81 -1.03 -2.71 -11.68
N VAL A 82 -0.88 -3.59 -10.69
CA VAL A 82 -1.18 -5.02 -10.79
C VAL A 82 -2.65 -5.22 -11.15
N PHE A 83 -3.55 -4.51 -10.47
CA PHE A 83 -4.98 -4.61 -10.73
C PHE A 83 -5.32 -4.24 -12.18
N ARG A 84 -4.74 -3.15 -12.69
CA ARG A 84 -4.88 -2.75 -14.10
C ARG A 84 -4.36 -3.82 -15.07
N GLU A 85 -3.20 -4.41 -14.78
CA GLU A 85 -2.57 -5.39 -15.65
C GLU A 85 -3.36 -6.69 -15.76
N TYR A 86 -3.91 -7.20 -14.65
CA TYR A 86 -4.61 -8.48 -14.63
C TYR A 86 -6.12 -8.38 -14.84
N TYR A 87 -6.75 -7.28 -14.41
CA TYR A 87 -8.20 -7.11 -14.48
C TYR A 87 -8.65 -6.04 -15.46
N HIS A 88 -7.74 -5.26 -16.04
CA HIS A 88 -8.07 -4.14 -16.93
C HIS A 88 -9.07 -3.15 -16.32
N GLY A 89 -9.01 -2.99 -14.99
CA GLY A 89 -9.95 -2.22 -14.18
C GLY A 89 -9.26 -1.32 -13.17
N ASP A 90 -10.05 -0.57 -12.40
CA ASP A 90 -9.56 0.31 -11.33
C ASP A 90 -9.76 -0.35 -9.96
N VAL A 91 -8.66 -0.52 -9.21
CA VAL A 91 -8.68 -1.13 -7.88
C VAL A 91 -9.65 -0.41 -6.93
N SER A 92 -9.79 0.90 -7.05
CA SER A 92 -10.68 1.68 -6.20
C SER A 92 -12.16 1.54 -6.53
N LEU A 93 -12.49 1.08 -7.74
CA LEU A 93 -13.87 0.91 -8.20
C LEU A 93 -14.32 -0.54 -8.03
N GLU A 94 -13.42 -1.48 -8.26
CA GLU A 94 -13.79 -2.88 -8.50
C GLU A 94 -13.24 -3.86 -7.44
N LEU A 95 -12.30 -3.45 -6.57
CA LEU A 95 -11.66 -4.39 -5.65
C LEU A 95 -12.66 -5.08 -4.73
N LEU A 96 -13.58 -4.33 -4.11
CA LEU A 96 -14.55 -4.88 -3.17
C LEU A 96 -15.51 -5.86 -3.83
N GLU A 97 -16.02 -5.50 -5.02
CA GLU A 97 -16.86 -6.39 -5.81
C GLU A 97 -16.12 -7.70 -6.12
N LYS A 98 -14.86 -7.62 -6.56
CA LYS A 98 -14.05 -8.80 -6.89
C LYS A 98 -13.69 -9.64 -5.67
N MET A 99 -13.41 -9.01 -4.52
CA MET A 99 -13.11 -9.73 -3.28
C MET A 99 -14.35 -10.45 -2.73
N ASN A 100 -15.56 -9.93 -3.01
CA ASN A 100 -16.83 -10.51 -2.58
C ASN A 100 -16.82 -10.91 -1.09
N LEU A 101 -16.35 -9.98 -0.25
CA LEU A 101 -16.18 -10.24 1.18
C LEU A 101 -17.55 -10.45 1.86
N PRO A 102 -17.69 -11.45 2.75
CA PRO A 102 -18.94 -11.67 3.48
C PRO A 102 -19.26 -10.47 4.39
N GLU A 103 -20.53 -10.29 4.74
CA GLU A 103 -20.90 -9.20 5.66
C GLU A 103 -20.26 -9.37 7.05
N ASN A 104 -20.12 -10.62 7.49
CA ASN A 104 -19.48 -10.98 8.75
C ASN A 104 -18.46 -12.10 8.51
N LEU A 105 -17.33 -12.04 9.20
CA LEU A 105 -16.37 -13.14 9.24
C LEU A 105 -17.04 -14.36 9.90
N PRO A 106 -16.98 -15.57 9.29
CA PRO A 106 -17.56 -16.77 9.88
C PRO A 106 -16.99 -17.08 11.28
N ASP A 107 -17.85 -17.46 12.23
CA ASP A 107 -17.46 -17.70 13.62
C ASP A 107 -16.39 -18.82 13.74
N ASP A 108 -16.42 -19.82 12.86
CA ASP A 108 -15.41 -20.88 12.82
C ASP A 108 -14.04 -20.39 12.34
N VAL A 109 -13.99 -19.37 11.48
CA VAL A 109 -12.75 -18.68 11.08
C VAL A 109 -12.24 -17.79 12.22
N ILE A 110 -13.11 -17.09 12.94
CA ILE A 110 -12.74 -16.34 14.15
C ILE A 110 -12.08 -17.27 15.18
N ASP A 111 -12.69 -18.43 15.42
CA ASP A 111 -12.15 -19.46 16.30
C ASP A 111 -10.79 -19.98 15.82
N LEU A 112 -10.63 -20.19 14.52
CA LEU A 112 -9.35 -20.60 13.94
C LEU A 112 -8.25 -19.56 14.21
N ILE A 113 -8.51 -18.28 13.89
CA ILE A 113 -7.56 -17.18 14.09
C ILE A 113 -7.18 -17.11 15.56
N TYR A 114 -8.17 -17.03 16.46
CA TYR A 114 -7.94 -16.93 17.90
C TYR A 114 -7.10 -18.10 18.43
N ASN A 115 -7.47 -19.34 18.08
CA ASN A 115 -6.77 -20.52 18.57
C ASN A 115 -5.34 -20.63 18.02
N ALA A 116 -5.14 -20.31 16.73
CA ALA A 116 -3.81 -20.25 16.14
C ALA A 116 -2.97 -19.17 16.82
N PHE A 117 -3.57 -18.02 17.17
CA PHE A 117 -2.88 -16.93 17.85
C PHE A 117 -2.38 -17.35 19.23
N ILE A 118 -3.28 -17.85 20.08
CA ILE A 118 -2.92 -18.32 21.43
C ILE A 118 -1.88 -19.44 21.34
N LYS A 119 -2.04 -20.41 20.44
CA LYS A 119 -1.09 -21.52 20.27
C LYS A 119 0.31 -21.04 19.84
N THR A 120 0.41 -19.98 19.04
CA THR A 120 1.70 -19.49 18.53
C THR A 120 2.45 -18.62 19.53
N TYR A 121 1.74 -17.82 20.33
CA TYR A 121 2.33 -16.69 21.05
C TYR A 121 2.16 -16.73 22.59
N SER A 122 1.35 -17.63 23.14
CA SER A 122 1.06 -17.66 24.59
C SER A 122 2.28 -17.91 25.48
N ASP A 123 3.23 -18.71 25.01
CA ASP A 123 4.49 -19.02 25.71
C ASP A 123 5.62 -18.04 25.38
N LYS A 124 5.34 -17.02 24.57
CA LYS A 124 6.33 -16.06 24.06
C LYS A 124 6.09 -14.66 24.61
N LYS A 125 7.11 -13.81 24.53
CA LYS A 125 6.94 -12.39 24.87
C LYS A 125 6.03 -11.73 23.84
N HIS A 126 4.90 -11.19 24.31
CA HIS A 126 3.89 -10.53 23.50
C HIS A 126 3.44 -9.20 24.13
N PRO A 127 2.86 -8.27 23.34
CA PRO A 127 2.40 -6.97 23.83
C PRO A 127 1.41 -7.09 25.01
N GLN A 128 1.50 -6.17 25.97
CA GLN A 128 0.63 -6.14 27.16
C GLN A 128 -0.35 -4.96 27.15
N LEU A 129 -0.49 -4.29 26.01
CA LEU A 129 -1.43 -3.17 25.83
C LEU A 129 -2.89 -3.62 25.87
N LEU A 130 -3.15 -4.89 25.57
CA LEU A 130 -4.47 -5.51 25.66
C LEU A 130 -4.60 -6.30 26.97
N SER A 131 -5.81 -6.42 27.50
CA SER A 131 -6.07 -7.26 28.68
C SER A 131 -5.73 -8.72 28.37
N GLY A 132 -4.70 -9.26 29.03
CA GLY A 132 -4.18 -10.61 28.73
C GLY A 132 -3.32 -10.70 27.47
N GLY A 133 -3.00 -9.57 26.83
CA GLY A 133 -2.04 -9.49 25.72
C GLY A 133 -2.53 -10.01 24.35
N PHE A 134 -3.77 -10.46 24.26
CA PHE A 134 -4.37 -11.03 23.04
C PHE A 134 -5.70 -10.40 22.70
N LEU A 135 -6.04 -10.39 21.41
CA LEU A 135 -7.38 -10.03 20.95
C LEU A 135 -8.37 -11.12 21.36
N THR A 136 -9.51 -10.72 21.94
CA THR A 136 -10.65 -11.60 22.14
C THR A 136 -11.35 -11.92 20.82
N LYS A 137 -12.13 -13.00 20.78
CA LYS A 137 -12.93 -13.36 19.59
C LYS A 137 -13.86 -12.23 19.14
N GLU A 138 -14.49 -11.53 20.10
CA GLU A 138 -15.34 -10.38 19.81
C GLU A 138 -14.53 -9.23 19.20
N GLN A 139 -13.33 -8.95 19.72
CA GLN A 139 -12.46 -7.94 19.12
C GLN A 139 -12.02 -8.30 17.70
N ILE A 140 -11.76 -9.59 17.41
CA ILE A 140 -11.46 -10.05 16.04
C ILE A 140 -12.66 -9.78 15.12
N LYS A 141 -13.89 -10.08 15.58
CA LYS A 141 -15.13 -9.81 14.84
C LYS A 141 -15.33 -8.32 14.54
N GLU A 142 -15.16 -7.48 15.55
CA GLU A 142 -15.31 -6.03 15.40
C GLU A 142 -14.20 -5.43 14.53
N THR A 143 -12.98 -5.97 14.64
CA THR A 143 -11.85 -5.58 13.78
C THR A 143 -12.18 -5.86 12.31
N TYR A 144 -12.72 -7.04 11.99
CA TYR A 144 -13.15 -7.37 10.63
C TYR A 144 -14.18 -6.37 10.07
N LYS A 145 -15.22 -6.05 10.85
CA LYS A 145 -16.26 -5.09 10.44
C LYS A 145 -15.68 -3.70 10.21
N LEU A 146 -14.75 -3.27 11.08
CA LEU A 146 -14.07 -1.99 10.94
C LEU A 146 -13.28 -1.94 9.63
N PHE A 147 -12.43 -2.94 9.36
CA PHE A 147 -11.64 -2.98 8.13
C PHE A 147 -12.53 -3.03 6.89
N LYS A 148 -13.57 -3.88 6.87
CA LYS A 148 -14.54 -3.92 5.77
C LYS A 148 -15.18 -2.55 5.52
N ARG A 149 -15.62 -1.86 6.57
CA ARG A 149 -16.21 -0.52 6.47
C ARG A 149 -15.20 0.53 5.96
N VAL A 150 -13.95 0.47 6.43
CA VAL A 150 -12.90 1.39 5.96
C VAL A 150 -12.64 1.15 4.47
N THR A 151 -12.52 -0.11 4.03
CA THR A 151 -12.37 -0.42 2.60
C THR A 151 -13.56 0.05 1.78
N GLU A 152 -14.79 -0.13 2.26
CA GLU A 152 -16.02 0.40 1.62
C GLU A 152 -16.05 1.93 1.51
N LEU A 153 -15.43 2.64 2.45
CA LEU A 153 -15.31 4.10 2.39
C LEU A 153 -14.21 4.58 1.44
N MET A 154 -13.22 3.74 1.17
CA MET A 154 -12.13 4.02 0.22
C MET A 154 -12.54 3.73 -1.24
N GLU A 155 -13.66 3.04 -1.46
CA GLU A 155 -14.19 2.76 -2.78
C GLU A 155 -14.71 4.04 -3.45
N VAL A 156 -14.33 4.26 -4.71
CA VAL A 156 -14.89 5.34 -5.51
C VAL A 156 -16.12 4.80 -6.26
N ARG A 157 -17.18 5.62 -6.31
CA ARG A 157 -18.46 5.25 -6.94
C ARG A 157 -18.86 6.17 -8.08
N ILE A 158 -17.94 7.01 -8.52
CA ILE A 158 -18.20 8.05 -9.51
C ILE A 158 -17.38 7.72 -10.75
N GLU A 159 -18.07 7.29 -11.81
CA GLU A 159 -17.46 7.05 -13.12
C GLU A 159 -17.22 8.37 -13.86
N LYS A 160 -16.26 8.34 -14.79
CA LYS A 160 -16.05 9.44 -15.74
C LYS A 160 -17.33 9.69 -16.54
N PRO A 161 -17.81 10.95 -16.63
CA PRO A 161 -18.96 11.29 -17.45
C PRO A 161 -18.76 10.86 -18.90
N LYS A 162 -19.80 10.25 -19.49
CA LYS A 162 -19.77 9.81 -20.90
C LYS A 162 -20.17 10.97 -21.81
N GLU A 163 -19.45 11.13 -22.91
CA GLU A 163 -19.78 12.13 -23.91
C GLU A 163 -21.21 11.91 -24.43
N PRO A 164 -22.08 12.94 -24.39
CA PRO A 164 -23.47 12.78 -24.80
C PRO A 164 -23.63 12.68 -26.33
N PHE A 165 -22.69 13.23 -27.11
CA PHE A 165 -22.64 13.18 -28.57
C PHE A 165 -21.24 13.61 -29.08
N SER A 166 -20.92 13.29 -30.33
CA SER A 166 -19.66 13.67 -30.98
C SER A 166 -19.51 15.19 -31.11
N ASN A 167 -18.29 15.71 -30.94
CA ASN A 167 -17.94 17.15 -30.98
C ASN A 167 -18.44 17.98 -29.79
N VAL A 168 -18.87 17.34 -28.70
CA VAL A 168 -19.29 18.04 -27.47
C VAL A 168 -18.22 18.99 -26.93
N MET A 169 -16.93 18.61 -27.04
CA MET A 169 -15.81 19.42 -26.56
C MET A 169 -15.60 20.71 -27.37
N GLU A 170 -15.85 20.68 -28.68
CA GLU A 170 -15.76 21.88 -29.53
C GLU A 170 -16.88 22.86 -29.17
N ILE A 171 -18.11 22.36 -29.03
CA ILE A 171 -19.26 23.17 -28.58
C ILE A 171 -19.01 23.73 -27.17
N LEU A 172 -18.41 22.94 -26.29
CA LEU A 172 -18.07 23.36 -24.95
C LEU A 172 -17.01 24.47 -24.97
N GLN A 173 -15.97 24.34 -25.79
CA GLN A 173 -14.90 25.32 -25.91
C GLN A 173 -15.43 26.66 -26.42
N ASP A 174 -16.26 26.64 -27.46
CA ASP A 174 -16.92 27.85 -27.99
C ASP A 174 -17.87 28.49 -26.96
N ALA A 175 -18.58 27.67 -26.17
CA ALA A 175 -19.47 28.15 -25.12
C ALA A 175 -18.74 28.69 -23.88
N LEU A 176 -17.55 28.17 -23.59
CA LEU A 176 -16.77 28.49 -22.38
C LEU A 176 -15.65 29.52 -22.61
N GLU A 177 -15.46 30.03 -23.83
CA GLU A 177 -14.36 30.93 -24.20
C GLU A 177 -14.29 32.22 -23.33
N GLY A 178 -15.37 32.57 -22.61
CA GLY A 178 -15.45 33.71 -21.69
C GLY A 178 -15.25 33.40 -20.19
N PHE A 179 -15.06 32.14 -19.78
CA PHE A 179 -15.01 31.75 -18.37
C PHE A 179 -13.57 31.74 -17.82
N LYS A 180 -13.42 32.02 -16.52
CA LYS A 180 -12.12 32.01 -15.85
C LYS A 180 -11.65 30.58 -15.60
N PRO A 181 -10.34 30.27 -15.74
CA PRO A 181 -9.81 28.95 -15.40
C PRO A 181 -9.91 28.66 -13.88
N PRO A 182 -9.93 27.38 -13.48
CA PRO A 182 -9.97 26.99 -12.07
C PRO A 182 -8.68 27.40 -11.33
N PRO A 183 -8.76 27.62 -10.00
CA PRO A 183 -7.59 27.90 -9.18
C PRO A 183 -6.64 26.68 -9.18
N PRO A 184 -5.32 26.90 -9.35
CA PRO A 184 -4.35 25.80 -9.32
C PRO A 184 -4.24 25.19 -7.91
N PRO A 185 -3.97 23.87 -7.80
CA PRO A 185 -3.82 23.21 -6.52
C PRO A 185 -2.60 23.73 -5.73
N PRO A 186 -2.65 23.71 -4.38
CA PRO A 186 -1.54 24.08 -3.53
C PRO A 186 -0.37 23.10 -3.71
N ASN A 187 0.84 23.64 -3.68
CA ASN A 187 2.07 22.91 -4.01
C ASN A 187 2.79 22.38 -2.75
N LYS A 188 2.04 22.03 -1.69
CA LYS A 188 2.59 21.59 -0.41
C LYS A 188 2.13 20.19 -0.07
N ASP A 189 3.06 19.39 0.42
CA ASP A 189 2.86 17.97 0.72
C ASP A 189 2.39 17.75 2.17
N VAL A 190 1.50 16.76 2.35
CA VAL A 190 0.99 16.34 3.66
C VAL A 190 1.94 15.28 4.26
N ASP A 191 2.56 15.61 5.39
CA ASP A 191 3.46 14.72 6.15
C ASP A 191 2.65 13.87 7.13
N ILE A 192 2.67 12.53 6.98
CA ILE A 192 1.97 11.61 7.87
C ILE A 192 3.01 10.92 8.74
N CYS A 193 2.98 11.21 10.04
CA CYS A 193 3.86 10.55 10.99
C CYS A 193 3.35 9.13 11.34
N TRP A 194 4.27 8.24 11.73
CA TRP A 194 3.99 6.82 12.00
C TRP A 194 2.92 6.59 13.09
N GLU A 195 2.75 7.54 14.02
CA GLU A 195 1.78 7.42 15.12
C GLU A 195 0.33 7.59 14.63
N ALA A 196 0.08 8.13 13.44
CA ALA A 196 -1.26 8.26 12.87
C ALA A 196 -1.98 6.91 12.71
N LEU A 197 -1.23 5.83 12.48
CA LEU A 197 -1.73 4.45 12.36
C LEU A 197 -2.28 3.87 13.67
N LEU A 198 -1.99 4.52 14.80
CA LEU A 198 -2.63 4.20 16.08
C LEU A 198 -4.00 4.86 16.20
N LEU A 199 -4.54 5.52 15.16
CA LEU A 199 -5.91 6.04 15.08
C LEU A 199 -6.37 6.84 16.32
N GLY A 200 -5.48 7.65 16.90
CA GLY A 200 -5.78 8.47 18.07
C GLY A 200 -5.81 7.70 19.40
N LEU A 201 -5.33 6.45 19.43
CA LEU A 201 -5.23 5.62 20.64
C LEU A 201 -4.12 6.10 21.61
N THR A 202 -3.18 6.91 21.14
CA THR A 202 -2.10 7.52 21.95
C THR A 202 -2.09 9.04 21.81
N GLU A 203 -1.51 9.75 22.78
CA GLU A 203 -1.34 11.22 22.70
C GLU A 203 -0.50 11.63 21.47
N GLY A 204 0.60 10.92 21.18
CA GLY A 204 1.40 11.18 19.98
C GLY A 204 0.64 10.95 18.66
N SER A 205 -0.25 9.94 18.63
CA SER A 205 -1.16 9.73 17.48
C SER A 205 -2.12 10.89 17.28
N ARG A 206 -2.63 11.50 18.37
CA ARG A 206 -3.53 12.66 18.30
C ARG A 206 -2.81 13.91 17.82
N ASP A 207 -1.62 14.20 18.34
CA ASP A 207 -0.77 15.30 17.84
C ASP A 207 -0.42 15.13 16.36
N CYS A 208 -0.26 13.87 15.91
CA CYS A 208 -0.04 13.56 14.50
C CYS A 208 -1.28 13.83 13.65
N TRP A 209 -2.46 13.42 14.12
CA TRP A 209 -3.73 13.71 13.47
C TRP A 209 -4.03 15.21 13.45
N GLU A 210 -3.66 15.96 14.48
CA GLU A 210 -3.75 17.44 14.48
C GLU A 210 -2.88 18.05 13.38
N LYS A 211 -1.62 17.61 13.22
CA LYS A 211 -0.76 18.07 12.11
C LYS A 211 -1.25 17.67 10.73
N ILE A 212 -1.86 16.48 10.61
CA ILE A 212 -2.51 16.05 9.36
C ILE A 212 -3.71 16.94 9.07
N VAL A 213 -4.53 17.29 10.08
CA VAL A 213 -5.64 18.23 9.95
C VAL A 213 -5.15 19.63 9.57
N ASP A 214 -4.04 20.10 10.14
CA ASP A 214 -3.43 21.40 9.81
C ASP A 214 -2.83 21.40 8.38
N ALA A 215 -2.20 20.31 7.94
CA ALA A 215 -1.72 20.18 6.56
C ALA A 215 -2.87 20.04 5.54
N ILE A 216 -3.99 19.45 5.98
CA ILE A 216 -5.25 19.41 5.25
C ILE A 216 -5.89 20.82 5.20
N GLU A 217 -5.56 21.76 6.09
CA GLU A 217 -6.13 23.11 6.11
C GLU A 217 -5.87 23.88 4.80
N ASP A 218 -4.63 23.90 4.30
CA ASP A 218 -4.28 24.53 3.01
C ASP A 218 -5.03 23.86 1.83
N TYR A 219 -5.21 22.53 1.89
CA TYR A 219 -6.01 21.78 0.91
C TYR A 219 -7.51 22.03 1.05
N LEU A 220 -8.02 22.25 2.27
CA LEU A 220 -9.42 22.61 2.54
C LEU A 220 -9.70 24.05 2.14
N GLU A 221 -8.73 24.95 2.27
CA GLU A 221 -8.81 26.32 1.77
C GLU A 221 -8.83 26.33 0.25
N TRP A 222 -7.91 25.60 -0.41
CA TRP A 222 -7.98 25.41 -1.86
C TRP A 222 -9.28 24.73 -2.31
N LEU A 223 -9.73 23.69 -1.58
CA LEU A 223 -11.01 23.03 -1.86
C LEU A 223 -12.16 24.04 -1.70
N GLY A 224 -12.10 24.92 -0.71
CA GLY A 224 -13.03 26.02 -0.50
C GLY A 224 -13.04 26.99 -1.68
N ASP A 225 -11.87 27.43 -2.14
CA ASP A 225 -11.70 28.30 -3.30
C ASP A 225 -12.17 27.65 -4.59
N LEU A 226 -11.87 26.37 -4.77
CA LEU A 226 -12.28 25.57 -5.91
C LEU A 226 -13.79 25.33 -5.91
N LEU A 227 -14.38 25.00 -4.76
CA LEU A 227 -15.84 24.88 -4.59
C LEU A 227 -16.51 26.22 -4.86
N LYS A 228 -15.97 27.32 -4.34
CA LYS A 228 -16.50 28.67 -4.59
C LYS A 228 -16.44 29.01 -6.07
N TRP A 229 -15.29 28.85 -6.73
CA TRP A 229 -15.15 29.06 -8.16
C TRP A 229 -16.11 28.15 -8.95
N THR A 230 -16.31 26.91 -8.52
CA THR A 230 -17.26 25.97 -9.13
C THR A 230 -18.69 26.47 -8.98
N PHE A 231 -19.09 26.93 -7.80
CA PHE A 231 -20.42 27.50 -7.56
C PHE A 231 -20.64 28.80 -8.35
N GLU A 232 -19.65 29.70 -8.40
CA GLU A 232 -19.70 30.92 -9.21
C GLU A 232 -19.85 30.57 -10.70
N THR A 233 -19.04 29.65 -11.21
CA THR A 233 -19.11 29.17 -12.59
C THR A 233 -20.45 28.47 -12.88
N LEU A 234 -20.99 27.69 -11.94
CA LEU A 234 -22.30 27.06 -12.05
C LEU A 234 -23.43 28.09 -12.10
N ILE A 235 -23.37 29.13 -11.29
CA ILE A 235 -24.35 30.23 -11.29
C ILE A 235 -24.25 30.99 -12.62
N ASP A 236 -23.04 31.35 -13.06
CA ASP A 236 -22.82 32.02 -14.33
C ASP A 236 -23.34 31.18 -15.52
N LEU A 237 -23.12 29.85 -15.48
CA LEU A 237 -23.66 28.91 -16.47
C LEU A 237 -25.19 28.80 -16.40
N LEU A 238 -25.77 28.76 -15.20
CA LEU A 238 -27.23 28.74 -15.03
C LEU A 238 -27.86 30.03 -15.49
N ASP A 239 -27.28 31.20 -15.19
CA ASP A 239 -27.73 32.50 -15.65
C ASP A 239 -27.62 32.63 -17.18
N PHE A 240 -26.53 32.12 -17.77
CA PHE A 240 -26.39 32.01 -19.21
C PHE A 240 -27.51 31.13 -19.81
N ILE A 241 -27.74 29.94 -19.25
CA ILE A 241 -28.81 29.03 -19.67
C ILE A 241 -30.19 29.71 -19.52
N LEU A 242 -30.46 30.40 -18.41
CA LEU A 242 -31.73 31.08 -18.13
C LEU A 242 -31.99 32.23 -19.09
N THR A 243 -30.94 33.00 -19.40
CA THR A 243 -31.00 34.14 -20.32
C THR A 243 -31.15 33.68 -21.77
N ALA A 244 -30.63 32.50 -22.10
CA ALA A 244 -30.56 31.98 -23.46
C ALA A 244 -31.53 30.80 -23.73
N LEU A 245 -32.38 30.46 -22.75
CA LEU A 245 -33.31 29.33 -22.75
C LEU A 245 -34.36 29.38 -23.88
N THR A 246 -34.55 30.53 -24.51
CA THR A 246 -35.41 30.71 -25.69
C THR A 246 -34.68 30.58 -27.03
N ALA A 247 -33.35 30.52 -27.04
CA ALA A 247 -32.52 30.63 -28.26
C ALA A 247 -31.46 29.52 -28.42
N ILE A 248 -31.16 28.75 -27.37
CA ILE A 248 -30.09 27.75 -27.40
C ILE A 248 -30.60 26.36 -27.86
N PRO A 249 -29.96 25.73 -28.86
CA PRO A 249 -30.20 24.33 -29.20
C PRO A 249 -29.94 23.38 -28.02
N VAL A 250 -30.78 22.35 -27.87
CA VAL A 250 -30.65 21.31 -26.81
C VAL A 250 -29.25 20.70 -26.73
N SER A 251 -28.53 20.60 -27.85
CA SER A 251 -27.14 20.14 -27.90
C SER A 251 -26.19 20.98 -27.06
N ILE A 252 -26.30 22.31 -27.09
CA ILE A 252 -25.44 23.21 -26.30
C ILE A 252 -25.75 23.05 -24.80
N LEU A 253 -27.02 22.93 -24.42
CA LEU A 253 -27.41 22.66 -23.03
C LEU A 253 -26.81 21.34 -22.52
N MET A 254 -26.91 20.27 -23.32
CA MET A 254 -26.32 18.97 -23.00
C MET A 254 -24.78 19.03 -22.95
N ALA A 255 -24.15 19.84 -23.80
CA ALA A 255 -22.70 20.09 -23.75
C ALA A 255 -22.32 20.77 -22.43
N ILE A 256 -23.02 21.83 -22.04
CA ILE A 256 -22.77 22.55 -20.78
C ILE A 256 -22.93 21.62 -19.58
N LEU A 257 -24.01 20.84 -19.52
CA LEU A 257 -24.24 19.86 -18.44
C LEU A 257 -23.12 18.80 -18.38
N TYR A 258 -22.69 18.30 -19.53
CA TYR A 258 -21.53 17.41 -19.64
C TYR A 258 -20.25 18.09 -19.14
N GLY A 259 -20.00 19.35 -19.51
CA GLY A 259 -18.84 20.11 -19.05
C GLY A 259 -18.83 20.31 -17.54
N ILE A 260 -19.98 20.60 -16.93
CA ILE A 260 -20.14 20.68 -15.47
C ILE A 260 -19.80 19.34 -14.82
N GLN A 261 -20.37 18.24 -15.34
CA GLN A 261 -20.10 16.90 -14.81
C GLN A 261 -18.61 16.55 -14.93
N LEU A 262 -17.99 16.86 -16.08
CA LEU A 262 -16.58 16.59 -16.34
C LEU A 262 -15.68 17.44 -15.44
N LEU A 263 -16.04 18.71 -15.20
CA LEU A 263 -15.33 19.59 -14.29
C LEU A 263 -15.35 19.06 -12.86
N LEU A 264 -16.55 18.70 -12.35
CA LEU A 264 -16.70 18.11 -11.02
C LEU A 264 -15.94 16.79 -10.88
N TYR A 265 -15.98 15.96 -11.93
CA TYR A 265 -15.19 14.72 -11.99
C TYR A 265 -13.69 15.01 -11.92
N ASN A 266 -13.17 15.96 -12.70
CA ASN A 266 -11.75 16.31 -12.69
C ASN A 266 -11.31 16.85 -11.33
N ILE A 267 -12.14 17.66 -10.66
CA ILE A 267 -11.88 18.13 -9.30
C ILE A 267 -11.74 16.97 -8.32
N LEU A 268 -12.68 16.02 -8.38
CA LEU A 268 -12.65 14.82 -7.55
C LEU A 268 -11.37 14.00 -7.80
N ILE A 269 -11.00 13.80 -9.07
CA ILE A 269 -9.78 13.08 -9.43
C ILE A 269 -8.54 13.81 -8.92
N SER A 270 -8.43 15.13 -9.09
CA SER A 270 -7.28 15.89 -8.58
C SER A 270 -7.15 15.82 -7.05
N LEU A 271 -8.26 15.91 -6.31
CA LEU A 271 -8.26 15.71 -4.86
C LEU A 271 -7.76 14.30 -4.51
N ARG A 272 -8.25 13.30 -5.24
CA ARG A 272 -7.88 11.91 -5.02
C ARG A 272 -6.42 11.64 -5.35
N GLU A 273 -5.88 12.24 -6.40
CA GLU A 273 -4.44 12.17 -6.71
C GLU A 273 -3.60 12.71 -5.56
N ALA A 274 -3.97 13.85 -4.98
CA ALA A 274 -3.29 14.41 -3.82
C ALA A 274 -3.33 13.47 -2.60
N LEU A 275 -4.50 12.86 -2.34
CA LEU A 275 -4.65 11.86 -1.27
C LEU A 275 -3.82 10.59 -1.56
N ALA A 276 -3.75 10.15 -2.82
CA ALA A 276 -2.99 8.98 -3.22
C ALA A 276 -1.48 9.22 -3.04
N PHE A 277 -0.95 10.36 -3.47
CA PHE A 277 0.44 10.74 -3.24
C PHE A 277 0.78 10.97 -1.76
N SER A 278 -0.23 11.17 -0.92
CA SER A 278 -0.09 11.20 0.55
C SER A 278 -0.16 9.82 1.20
N ALA A 279 -0.28 8.73 0.43
CA ALA A 279 -0.45 7.35 0.91
C ALA A 279 -1.76 7.08 1.68
N LEU A 280 -2.84 7.82 1.36
CA LEU A 280 -4.13 7.67 2.03
C LEU A 280 -5.14 6.82 1.24
N THR A 281 -4.98 6.72 -0.07
CA THR A 281 -5.89 5.97 -0.95
C THR A 281 -5.14 5.41 -2.16
N TYR A 282 -5.76 4.46 -2.86
CA TYR A 282 -5.26 3.99 -4.15
C TYR A 282 -5.29 5.10 -5.21
N PRO A 283 -4.24 5.21 -6.05
CA PRO A 283 -4.19 6.18 -7.13
C PRO A 283 -5.26 5.87 -8.19
N PRO A 284 -5.83 6.91 -8.84
CA PRO A 284 -6.56 6.73 -10.09
C PRO A 284 -5.68 6.05 -11.16
N LEU A 285 -6.33 5.35 -12.11
CA LEU A 285 -5.61 4.65 -13.18
C LEU A 285 -4.77 5.59 -14.04
N GLU A 286 -5.27 6.80 -14.30
CA GLU A 286 -4.58 7.80 -15.11
C GLU A 286 -3.26 8.26 -14.46
N THR A 287 -3.18 8.21 -13.14
CA THR A 287 -1.98 8.61 -12.38
C THR A 287 -0.85 7.59 -12.50
N LEU A 288 -1.15 6.33 -12.80
CA LEU A 288 -0.13 5.28 -12.96
C LEU A 288 0.83 5.55 -14.13
N ASP A 289 0.33 6.19 -15.18
CA ASP A 289 1.13 6.53 -16.37
C ASP A 289 1.87 7.87 -16.22
N SER A 290 1.66 8.57 -15.11
CA SER A 290 2.43 9.77 -14.77
C SER A 290 3.86 9.39 -14.41
N THR A 291 4.79 10.35 -14.58
CA THR A 291 6.18 10.20 -14.14
C THR A 291 6.28 9.81 -12.66
N GLY A 292 5.42 10.37 -11.80
CA GLY A 292 5.37 10.04 -10.37
C GLY A 292 4.91 8.59 -10.12
N GLY A 293 3.89 8.13 -10.85
CA GLY A 293 3.39 6.76 -10.76
C GLY A 293 4.44 5.73 -11.19
N LEU A 294 5.13 5.99 -12.31
CA LEU A 294 6.21 5.13 -12.79
C LEU A 294 7.34 5.01 -11.75
N TYR A 295 7.69 6.09 -11.05
CA TYR A 295 8.72 6.06 -10.01
C TYR A 295 8.33 5.27 -8.75
N LEU A 296 7.04 5.09 -8.51
CA LEU A 296 6.52 4.33 -7.38
C LEU A 296 6.27 2.86 -7.72
N VAL A 297 6.35 2.49 -9.00
CA VAL A 297 6.21 1.11 -9.47
C VAL A 297 7.56 0.48 -9.83
N HIS A 298 8.58 1.27 -10.20
CA HIS A 298 9.87 0.75 -10.68
C HIS A 298 11.07 1.03 -9.76
N PRO A 299 12.04 0.09 -9.66
CA PRO A 299 13.12 0.12 -8.67
C PRO A 299 14.31 1.03 -9.01
N TYR A 300 14.22 1.91 -10.02
CA TYR A 300 15.34 2.72 -10.51
C TYR A 300 15.33 4.17 -10.05
N HIS A 301 14.23 4.68 -9.46
CA HIS A 301 14.10 6.11 -9.22
C HIS A 301 15.06 6.63 -8.14
N CYS A 302 15.17 5.91 -7.03
CA CYS A 302 16.09 6.29 -5.98
C CYS A 302 17.46 5.65 -6.20
N GLU A 303 18.41 6.43 -6.72
CA GLU A 303 19.81 6.02 -6.85
C GLU A 303 20.49 5.97 -5.47
N PHE A 304 20.28 4.88 -4.74
CA PHE A 304 21.02 4.65 -3.51
C PHE A 304 22.44 4.15 -3.82
N PRO A 305 23.47 4.71 -3.18
CA PRO A 305 24.82 4.17 -3.30
C PRO A 305 24.82 2.69 -2.92
N LYS A 306 25.56 1.85 -3.67
CA LYS A 306 25.60 0.41 -3.41
C LYS A 306 26.00 0.14 -1.96
N ASN A 307 25.28 -0.78 -1.30
CA ASN A 307 25.49 -1.18 0.10
C ASN A 307 25.22 -0.06 1.12
N THR A 308 24.20 0.76 0.91
CA THR A 308 23.76 1.77 1.89
C THR A 308 22.37 1.49 2.45
N TYR A 309 21.85 0.28 2.24
CA TYR A 309 20.56 -0.12 2.81
C TYR A 309 20.75 -0.70 4.23
N PRO A 310 19.80 -0.48 5.16
CA PRO A 310 18.65 0.39 5.01
C PRO A 310 19.01 1.86 5.23
N GLN A 311 18.41 2.74 4.44
CA GLN A 311 18.55 4.18 4.66
C GLN A 311 17.80 4.60 5.92
N ILE A 312 18.20 5.73 6.48
CA ILE A 312 17.52 6.38 7.59
C ILE A 312 16.56 7.40 7.00
N HIS A 313 15.28 7.26 7.35
CA HIS A 313 14.29 8.27 7.02
C HIS A 313 14.45 9.51 7.89
N SER A 314 14.18 10.67 7.30
CA SER A 314 14.08 11.93 8.00
C SER A 314 12.61 12.27 8.21
N CYS A 315 12.18 12.55 9.43
CA CYS A 315 10.85 13.15 9.68
C CYS A 315 10.69 14.59 9.11
N LEU A 316 11.66 15.09 8.34
CA LEU A 316 11.58 16.35 7.61
C LEU A 316 11.51 16.11 6.09
N GLN A 317 11.61 14.86 5.65
CA GLN A 317 11.51 14.48 4.23
C GLN A 317 10.10 13.96 3.99
N ASN A 318 9.47 14.42 2.92
CA ASN A 318 8.16 13.89 2.53
C ASN A 318 8.28 12.42 2.07
N CYS A 319 7.16 11.72 1.99
CA CYS A 319 7.12 10.32 1.56
C CYS A 319 7.47 10.14 0.06
N LEU A 320 7.40 11.20 -0.75
CA LEU A 320 7.77 11.21 -2.18
C LEU A 320 9.29 11.28 -2.39
N GLN A 321 10.03 11.82 -1.44
CA GLN A 321 11.48 11.98 -1.51
C GLN A 321 12.21 10.68 -1.17
N CYS A 322 13.27 10.42 -1.92
CA CYS A 322 14.21 9.37 -1.58
C CYS A 322 14.93 9.70 -0.26
N PRO A 323 15.09 8.73 0.65
CA PRO A 323 15.85 8.91 1.89
C PRO A 323 17.28 9.41 1.64
N SER A 324 17.77 10.35 2.46
CA SER A 324 19.12 10.93 2.28
C SER A 324 19.97 11.07 3.54
N LYS A 325 19.47 10.70 4.73
CA LYS A 325 20.15 10.93 6.03
C LYS A 325 21.25 9.92 6.39
N GLY A 326 21.70 9.09 5.44
CA GLY A 326 22.64 8.01 5.68
C GLY A 326 21.93 6.70 6.03
N SER A 327 22.66 5.74 6.63
CA SER A 327 22.24 4.33 6.64
C SER A 327 22.41 3.66 8.01
N GLU A 328 21.50 2.76 8.36
CA GLU A 328 21.57 1.95 9.58
C GLU A 328 22.53 0.75 9.39
N LYS A 329 23.39 0.48 10.37
CA LYS A 329 24.29 -0.69 10.34
C LYS A 329 23.59 -1.93 10.92
N PRO A 330 23.90 -3.15 10.43
CA PRO A 330 24.85 -3.47 9.37
C PRO A 330 24.33 -3.16 7.96
N LEU A 331 25.21 -2.62 7.12
CA LEU A 331 24.87 -2.29 5.74
C LEU A 331 24.62 -3.56 4.91
N THR A 332 23.56 -3.52 4.11
CA THR A 332 23.07 -4.57 3.22
C THR A 332 22.53 -3.93 1.93
N ILE A 333 21.75 -4.67 1.15
CA ILE A 333 20.98 -4.14 0.01
C ILE A 333 19.54 -4.70 0.10
N PRO A 334 18.53 -4.01 -0.45
CA PRO A 334 17.12 -4.40 -0.26
C PRO A 334 16.76 -5.67 -1.05
N SER A 335 17.22 -5.78 -2.29
CA SER A 335 17.00 -6.93 -3.17
C SER A 335 17.97 -6.89 -4.37
N LEU A 336 17.76 -7.76 -5.36
CA LEU A 336 18.57 -7.89 -6.57
C LEU A 336 17.74 -7.69 -7.85
N TYR A 337 16.63 -6.97 -7.78
CA TYR A 337 15.84 -6.65 -8.96
C TYR A 337 16.58 -5.65 -9.85
N ASN A 338 16.54 -5.89 -11.16
CA ASN A 338 17.10 -4.97 -12.15
C ASN A 338 16.26 -3.68 -12.19
N GLU A 339 16.88 -2.59 -12.62
CA GLU A 339 16.22 -1.29 -12.81
C GLU A 339 15.00 -1.38 -13.74
N THR A 340 15.03 -2.25 -14.74
CA THR A 340 13.92 -2.45 -15.70
C THR A 340 12.83 -3.41 -15.19
N SER A 341 12.95 -3.92 -13.96
CA SER A 341 11.98 -4.89 -13.42
C SER A 341 10.64 -4.22 -13.18
N THR A 342 9.56 -4.96 -13.38
CA THR A 342 8.19 -4.54 -13.06
C THR A 342 7.68 -5.37 -11.88
N PRO A 343 6.51 -5.05 -11.28
CA PRO A 343 5.92 -5.92 -10.28
C PRO A 343 5.73 -7.38 -10.74
N LYS A 344 5.51 -7.62 -12.05
CA LYS A 344 5.44 -8.99 -12.60
C LYS A 344 6.69 -9.81 -12.31
N SER A 345 7.85 -9.17 -12.20
CA SER A 345 9.11 -9.87 -11.93
C SER A 345 9.07 -10.65 -10.62
N PHE A 346 8.51 -10.06 -9.56
CA PHE A 346 8.38 -10.74 -8.27
C PHE A 346 7.06 -11.52 -8.13
N ILE A 347 6.04 -11.19 -8.94
CA ILE A 347 4.73 -11.87 -8.89
C ILE A 347 4.75 -13.20 -9.63
N GLU A 348 5.30 -13.25 -10.84
CA GLU A 348 5.19 -14.43 -11.73
C GLU A 348 6.42 -14.76 -12.59
N GLU A 349 7.31 -13.81 -12.92
CA GLU A 349 8.34 -14.06 -13.95
C GLU A 349 9.57 -14.82 -13.42
N LEU A 350 10.01 -14.53 -12.19
CA LEU A 350 11.24 -15.10 -11.66
C LEU A 350 11.03 -16.56 -11.20
N PRO A 351 11.76 -17.55 -11.74
CA PRO A 351 11.53 -18.94 -11.41
C PRO A 351 11.84 -19.26 -9.94
N LEU A 352 10.97 -20.03 -9.29
CA LEU A 352 11.17 -20.47 -7.92
C LEU A 352 12.41 -21.37 -7.76
N ASN A 353 13.33 -20.94 -6.91
CA ASN A 353 14.53 -21.68 -6.53
C ASN A 353 14.41 -22.20 -5.09
N LEU A 354 13.87 -23.42 -4.96
CA LEU A 354 13.69 -24.08 -3.67
C LEU A 354 15.00 -24.32 -2.91
N LYS A 355 16.14 -24.45 -3.61
CA LYS A 355 17.44 -24.61 -2.96
C LYS A 355 17.84 -23.33 -2.23
N ILE A 356 17.62 -22.18 -2.85
CA ILE A 356 17.90 -20.88 -2.22
C ILE A 356 16.93 -20.65 -1.07
N LEU A 357 15.63 -20.95 -1.26
CA LEU A 357 14.63 -20.88 -0.19
C LEU A 357 15.08 -21.70 1.03
N ASP A 358 15.48 -22.96 0.82
CA ASP A 358 15.96 -23.85 1.88
C ASP A 358 17.24 -23.32 2.56
N MET A 359 18.16 -22.72 1.80
CA MET A 359 19.36 -22.10 2.36
C MET A 359 19.03 -20.91 3.26
N TYR A 360 18.15 -20.00 2.83
CA TYR A 360 17.69 -18.88 3.66
C TYR A 360 16.89 -19.35 4.88
N ALA A 361 16.11 -20.42 4.72
CA ALA A 361 15.36 -20.99 5.83
C ALA A 361 16.27 -21.55 6.92
N LYS A 362 17.37 -22.21 6.52
CA LYS A 362 18.35 -22.83 7.43
C LYS A 362 19.36 -21.84 8.03
N ALA A 363 19.44 -20.61 7.52
CA ALA A 363 20.28 -19.59 8.13
C ALA A 363 19.77 -19.27 9.55
N ALA A 364 20.61 -19.50 10.55
CA ALA A 364 20.25 -19.32 11.96
C ALA A 364 20.64 -17.93 12.47
N THR A 365 21.55 -17.24 11.78
CA THR A 365 22.07 -15.94 12.21
C THR A 365 21.93 -14.87 11.13
N PRO A 366 21.87 -13.58 11.54
CA PRO A 366 21.90 -12.45 10.61
C PRO A 366 23.12 -12.48 9.69
N GLU A 367 24.27 -12.93 10.22
CA GLU A 367 25.54 -12.99 9.50
C GLU A 367 25.57 -14.11 8.43
N GLU A 368 24.95 -15.26 8.70
CA GLU A 368 24.77 -16.32 7.70
C GLU A 368 23.86 -15.88 6.57
N THR A 369 22.76 -15.22 6.90
CA THR A 369 21.84 -14.66 5.90
C THR A 369 22.56 -13.65 5.00
N ARG A 370 23.36 -12.78 5.61
CA ARG A 370 24.21 -11.80 4.90
C ARG A 370 25.25 -12.50 4.00
N LYS A 371 25.84 -13.60 4.43
CA LYS A 371 26.78 -14.38 3.59
C LYS A 371 26.09 -15.01 2.40
N LEU A 372 24.91 -15.60 2.59
CA LEU A 372 24.10 -16.13 1.48
C LEU A 372 23.84 -15.04 0.45
N TYR A 373 23.44 -13.87 0.95
CA TYR A 373 23.16 -12.68 0.14
C TYR A 373 24.40 -12.13 -0.60
N LEU A 374 25.56 -12.08 0.05
CA LEU A 374 26.80 -11.63 -0.58
C LEU A 374 27.36 -12.67 -1.55
N ALA A 375 27.18 -13.96 -1.27
CA ALA A 375 27.56 -15.06 -2.14
C ALA A 375 26.69 -15.08 -3.39
N THR A 376 25.37 -14.90 -3.28
CA THR A 376 24.49 -14.74 -4.44
C THR A 376 24.92 -13.54 -5.27
N ARG A 377 25.33 -12.41 -4.70
CA ARG A 377 25.89 -11.29 -5.47
C ARG A 377 27.23 -11.62 -6.17
N ALA A 378 28.17 -12.27 -5.48
CA ALA A 378 29.49 -12.59 -6.04
C ALA A 378 29.40 -13.65 -7.16
N VAL A 379 28.46 -14.59 -7.02
CA VAL A 379 28.17 -15.64 -8.02
C VAL A 379 27.27 -15.12 -9.14
N ALA A 380 26.35 -14.18 -8.86
CA ALA A 380 25.45 -13.54 -9.83
C ALA A 380 26.17 -12.69 -10.89
N ALA A 381 27.46 -12.40 -10.70
CA ALA A 381 28.28 -11.87 -11.79
C ALA A 381 28.43 -12.87 -12.96
N ASN A 382 28.22 -14.18 -12.72
CA ASN A 382 28.42 -15.24 -13.71
C ASN A 382 27.30 -16.31 -13.78
N ILE A 383 26.34 -16.38 -12.85
CA ILE A 383 25.23 -17.38 -12.88
C ILE A 383 23.91 -16.73 -12.44
N GLU A 384 22.96 -16.64 -13.38
CA GLU A 384 21.65 -15.99 -13.22
C GLU A 384 20.72 -16.73 -12.23
N GLU A 385 20.91 -18.05 -12.12
CA GLU A 385 20.13 -18.98 -11.29
C GLU A 385 20.18 -18.71 -9.77
N TRP A 386 21.12 -17.85 -9.31
CA TRP A 386 21.37 -17.58 -7.89
C TRP A 386 20.88 -16.21 -7.40
N LYS A 387 20.16 -15.43 -8.21
CA LYS A 387 19.86 -14.04 -7.86
C LYS A 387 18.68 -13.86 -6.90
N ASN A 388 17.63 -14.68 -6.99
CA ASN A 388 16.39 -14.48 -6.23
C ASN A 388 15.81 -15.81 -5.74
N ILE A 389 14.96 -15.75 -4.72
CA ILE A 389 14.21 -16.91 -4.22
C ILE A 389 13.22 -17.40 -5.28
N GLY A 390 12.56 -16.48 -6.00
CA GLY A 390 11.56 -16.82 -7.02
C GLY A 390 10.49 -15.76 -7.15
N ASN A 391 9.28 -16.20 -7.47
CA ASN A 391 8.08 -15.39 -7.56
C ASN A 391 7.01 -15.81 -6.53
N ALA A 392 6.08 -14.90 -6.25
CA ALA A 392 5.03 -15.06 -5.25
C ALA A 392 4.00 -16.15 -5.61
N ILE A 393 3.63 -16.30 -6.89
CA ILE A 393 2.64 -17.30 -7.33
C ILE A 393 3.18 -18.72 -7.12
N ASP A 394 4.37 -19.03 -7.63
CA ASP A 394 4.97 -20.36 -7.51
C ASP A 394 5.23 -20.71 -6.04
N LEU A 395 5.71 -19.75 -5.24
CA LEU A 395 5.91 -19.97 -3.81
C LEU A 395 4.58 -20.21 -3.10
N SER A 396 3.52 -19.47 -3.43
CA SER A 396 2.18 -19.68 -2.88
C SER A 396 1.67 -21.10 -3.18
N VAL A 397 1.76 -21.52 -4.45
CA VAL A 397 1.36 -22.87 -4.88
C VAL A 397 2.19 -23.92 -4.16
N TRP A 398 3.49 -23.69 -4.01
CA TRP A 398 4.39 -24.61 -3.32
C TRP A 398 4.06 -24.75 -1.84
N ILE A 399 3.83 -23.64 -1.11
CA ILE A 399 3.46 -23.65 0.32
C ILE A 399 2.14 -24.39 0.53
N ILE A 400 1.12 -24.11 -0.30
CA ILE A 400 -0.19 -24.76 -0.19
C ILE A 400 -0.07 -26.27 -0.45
N SER A 401 0.66 -26.65 -1.51
CA SER A 401 0.84 -28.06 -1.91
C SER A 401 1.69 -28.85 -0.90
N ASN A 402 2.62 -28.17 -0.22
CA ASN A 402 3.55 -28.78 0.72
C ASN A 402 3.28 -28.36 2.16
N SER A 403 2.01 -28.12 2.53
CA SER A 403 1.56 -27.66 3.86
C SER A 403 2.16 -28.35 5.11
N LYS A 404 2.77 -29.54 4.96
CA LYS A 404 3.43 -30.29 6.04
C LYS A 404 4.95 -30.12 6.08
N ASP A 405 5.53 -29.42 5.11
CA ASP A 405 6.96 -29.21 5.00
C ASP A 405 7.44 -28.30 6.16
N PRO A 406 8.53 -28.68 6.86
CA PRO A 406 9.11 -27.86 7.92
C PRO A 406 9.45 -26.42 7.51
N LEU A 407 9.75 -26.18 6.23
CA LEU A 407 10.09 -24.85 5.71
C LEU A 407 8.96 -23.83 5.88
N ILE A 408 7.71 -24.27 5.96
CA ILE A 408 6.55 -23.40 6.18
C ILE A 408 6.54 -22.81 7.59
N ALA A 409 7.19 -23.49 8.55
CA ALA A 409 7.34 -22.99 9.92
C ALA A 409 8.58 -22.13 10.11
N THR A 410 9.31 -21.82 9.04
CA THR A 410 10.53 -21.02 9.12
C THR A 410 10.17 -19.59 9.45
N ASN A 411 10.77 -19.04 10.49
CA ASN A 411 10.62 -17.64 10.84
C ASN A 411 11.22 -16.71 9.75
N TRP A 412 10.40 -16.23 8.85
CA TRP A 412 10.71 -15.28 7.80
C TRP A 412 10.60 -13.86 8.34
N ASN A 413 11.63 -13.05 8.06
CA ASN A 413 11.47 -11.61 8.16
C ASN A 413 10.74 -11.14 6.90
N LEU A 414 9.42 -11.03 7.01
CA LEU A 414 8.56 -10.63 5.91
C LEU A 414 8.91 -9.22 5.44
N ASP A 415 9.14 -8.27 6.35
CA ASP A 415 9.47 -6.87 6.05
C ASP A 415 10.81 -6.69 5.31
N SER A 416 11.62 -7.75 5.20
CA SER A 416 12.92 -7.74 4.54
C SER A 416 13.84 -6.61 5.04
N ASP A 417 13.88 -6.39 6.37
CA ASP A 417 14.53 -5.24 7.03
C ASP A 417 15.93 -4.90 6.52
N ARG A 418 16.68 -5.93 6.14
CA ARG A 418 18.08 -5.90 5.70
C ARG A 418 18.30 -6.84 4.51
N GLY A 419 17.29 -6.93 3.65
CA GLY A 419 17.22 -7.82 2.50
C GLY A 419 16.39 -9.09 2.76
N TYR A 420 16.30 -9.94 1.74
CA TYR A 420 15.50 -11.17 1.77
C TYR A 420 15.74 -12.01 3.02
N ALA A 421 14.64 -12.34 3.71
CA ALA A 421 14.62 -13.32 4.80
C ALA A 421 15.62 -13.04 5.94
N TYR A 422 16.03 -11.78 6.14
CA TYR A 422 17.06 -11.42 7.11
C TYR A 422 16.68 -11.81 8.54
N LYS A 423 17.42 -12.76 9.13
CA LYS A 423 17.22 -13.15 10.54
C LYS A 423 17.63 -12.02 11.47
N GLN A 424 16.83 -11.78 12.51
CA GLN A 424 17.08 -10.76 13.54
C GLN A 424 17.83 -11.31 14.74
#